data_AF-A0A139CGF9-F1
#
_entry.id   AF-A0A139CGF9-F1
#
_cell.length_a   1.000
_cell.length_b   1.000
_cell.length_c   1.000
_cell.angle_alpha   90.00
_cell.angle_beta   90.00
_cell.angle_gamma   90.00
#
_symmetry.space_group_name_H-M   'P 1'
#
loop_
_entity.id
_entity.type
_entity.pdbx_description
1 polymer ?
#
loop_
_entity_poly.entity_id
_entity_poly.type
_entity_poly.pdbx_seq_one_letter_code
_entity_poly.pdbx_strand_id
1 'polypeptide(L)'
;MTYGDVKHIGLKAIISNQILKKYSKNKGMKNVENVKLVIPKQGIKVDKKQKILWIPSLKLKLEYHFDNSFKRIAQIEVDNEFTYIAIVYPEKEKEEPDSYIGVDRNTRGHIAVVAHPKTGKVWKFGKNRMHTHKKYENMKRQFEKKGKFKKLKALKVREKRKIKDMNHKISHKIVGIAIKNNSGIKLENLSGNKKKPRIT
;
A
#
# COMPACT_ATOMS: atom_id res chain seq x y z
N MET A 1 -20.28 15.76 7.49
CA MET A 1 -21.10 15.36 6.34
C MET A 1 -21.54 13.92 6.54
N THR A 2 -22.84 13.73 6.73
CA THR A 2 -23.52 12.45 6.98
C THR A 2 -24.50 12.14 5.85
N TYR A 3 -25.15 10.98 5.87
CA TYR A 3 -26.20 10.66 4.90
C TYR A 3 -27.33 11.70 4.86
N GLY A 4 -27.70 12.30 5.99
CA GLY A 4 -28.76 13.30 6.06
C GLY A 4 -28.52 14.47 5.10
N ASP A 5 -27.26 14.91 5.01
CA ASP A 5 -26.84 16.05 4.18
C ASP A 5 -26.97 15.76 2.66
N VAL A 6 -26.96 14.48 2.28
CA VAL A 6 -26.95 14.03 0.86
C VAL A 6 -28.17 13.18 0.50
N LYS A 7 -29.20 13.17 1.35
CA LYS A 7 -30.42 12.38 1.12
C LYS A 7 -31.13 12.78 -0.19
N HIS A 8 -31.08 14.07 -0.55
CA HIS A 8 -31.66 14.63 -1.77
C HIS A 8 -31.06 14.05 -3.08
N ILE A 9 -29.88 13.43 -3.02
CA ILE A 9 -29.24 12.76 -4.17
C ILE A 9 -29.98 11.45 -4.53
N GLY A 10 -30.79 10.89 -3.62
CA GLY A 10 -31.60 9.69 -3.88
C GLY A 10 -30.84 8.35 -3.79
N LEU A 11 -29.54 8.36 -3.49
CA LEU A 11 -28.78 7.14 -3.22
C LEU A 11 -29.16 6.52 -1.87
N LYS A 12 -29.17 5.18 -1.80
CA LYS A 12 -29.37 4.46 -0.54
C LYS A 12 -28.25 4.79 0.44
N ALA A 13 -28.59 4.95 1.72
CA ALA A 13 -27.65 5.34 2.79
C ALA A 13 -26.37 4.49 2.85
N ILE A 14 -26.48 3.20 2.57
CA ILE A 14 -25.34 2.27 2.57
C ILE A 14 -24.27 2.65 1.53
N ILE A 15 -24.67 3.20 0.38
CA ILE A 15 -23.78 3.64 -0.70
C ILE A 15 -23.28 5.05 -0.41
N SER A 16 -24.19 5.98 -0.09
CA SER A 16 -23.86 7.38 0.18
C SER A 16 -22.81 7.51 1.29
N ASN A 17 -22.96 6.78 2.39
CA ASN A 17 -21.99 6.82 3.49
C ASN A 17 -20.60 6.31 3.07
N GLN A 18 -20.50 5.33 2.17
CA GLN A 18 -19.19 4.87 1.69
C GLN A 18 -18.53 5.88 0.76
N ILE A 19 -19.30 6.49 -0.14
CA ILE A 19 -18.82 7.58 -0.99
C ILE A 19 -18.29 8.72 -0.11
N LEU A 20 -19.10 9.20 0.83
CA LEU A 20 -18.69 10.24 1.77
C LEU A 20 -17.40 9.86 2.49
N LYS A 21 -17.29 8.64 3.03
CA LYS A 21 -16.09 8.17 3.74
C LYS A 21 -14.84 8.09 2.84
N LYS A 22 -14.99 7.75 1.57
CA LYS A 22 -13.88 7.63 0.62
C LYS A 22 -13.37 9.01 0.18
N TYR A 23 -14.29 9.88 -0.20
CA TYR A 23 -13.98 11.14 -0.86
C TYR A 23 -13.72 12.29 0.14
N SER A 24 -14.44 12.35 1.26
CA SER A 24 -14.25 13.42 2.26
C SER A 24 -12.88 13.41 2.96
N LYS A 25 -12.17 12.28 2.96
CA LYS A 25 -10.84 12.17 3.58
C LYS A 25 -9.79 13.06 2.92
N ASN A 26 -9.96 13.36 1.63
CA ASN A 26 -9.02 14.21 0.91
C ASN A 26 -9.41 15.69 1.05
N LYS A 27 -8.89 16.35 2.10
CA LYS A 27 -9.15 17.78 2.38
C LYS A 27 -8.75 18.74 1.25
N GLY A 28 -7.93 18.28 0.28
CA GLY A 28 -7.55 19.10 -0.88
C GLY A 28 -8.51 18.99 -2.06
N MET A 29 -9.50 18.11 -1.98
CA MET A 29 -10.43 17.83 -3.06
C MET A 29 -11.61 18.80 -2.99
N LYS A 30 -11.78 19.62 -4.03
CA LYS A 30 -12.82 20.66 -4.08
C LYS A 30 -14.09 20.19 -4.78
N ASN A 31 -13.96 19.40 -5.84
CA ASN A 31 -15.07 18.85 -6.61
C ASN A 31 -14.75 17.41 -7.05
N VAL A 32 -15.78 16.60 -7.24
CA VAL A 32 -15.71 15.25 -7.84
C VAL A 32 -16.88 15.09 -8.79
N GLU A 33 -16.57 14.97 -10.07
CA GLU A 33 -17.58 14.77 -11.12
C GLU A 33 -17.94 13.29 -11.28
N ASN A 34 -16.97 12.40 -11.08
CA ASN A 34 -17.14 10.96 -11.27
C ASN A 34 -16.93 10.18 -9.98
N VAL A 35 -18.01 9.59 -9.47
CA VAL A 35 -18.04 8.86 -8.21
C VAL A 35 -18.39 7.40 -8.46
N LYS A 36 -17.53 6.48 -8.02
CA LYS A 36 -17.83 5.05 -8.05
C LYS A 36 -18.81 4.71 -6.93
N LEU A 37 -19.80 3.87 -7.23
CA LEU A 37 -20.73 3.39 -6.22
C LEU A 37 -20.02 2.36 -5.36
N VAL A 38 -19.77 2.69 -4.09
CA VAL A 38 -19.04 1.81 -3.17
C VAL A 38 -20.02 1.07 -2.27
N ILE A 39 -20.03 -0.25 -2.37
CA ILE A 39 -20.83 -1.16 -1.56
C ILE A 39 -19.92 -1.81 -0.53
N PRO A 40 -20.18 -1.64 0.78
CA PRO A 40 -19.37 -2.25 1.82
C PRO A 40 -19.79 -3.71 2.03
N LYS A 41 -18.98 -4.49 2.75
CA LYS A 41 -19.25 -5.90 3.07
C LYS A 41 -20.69 -6.22 3.47
N GLN A 42 -21.37 -5.34 4.22
CA GLN A 42 -22.72 -5.58 4.75
C GLN A 42 -23.80 -5.51 3.65
N GLY A 43 -23.50 -4.85 2.54
CA GLY A 43 -24.40 -4.70 1.40
C GLY A 43 -24.22 -5.77 0.33
N ILE A 44 -23.43 -6.81 0.60
CA ILE A 44 -23.07 -7.86 -0.37
C ILE A 44 -23.53 -9.20 0.18
N LYS A 45 -24.34 -9.93 -0.59
CA LYS A 45 -24.65 -11.33 -0.33
C LYS A 45 -23.87 -12.19 -1.31
N VAL A 46 -23.30 -13.29 -0.83
CA VAL A 46 -22.45 -14.18 -1.62
C VAL A 46 -23.06 -15.56 -1.64
N ASP A 47 -23.35 -16.06 -2.84
CA ASP A 47 -23.70 -17.46 -3.08
C ASP A 47 -22.49 -18.16 -3.69
N LYS A 48 -21.81 -19.00 -2.88
CA LYS A 48 -20.62 -19.73 -3.32
C LYS A 48 -20.94 -20.92 -4.22
N LYS A 49 -22.15 -21.48 -4.15
CA LYS A 49 -22.56 -22.64 -4.95
C LYS A 49 -22.81 -22.22 -6.39
N GLN A 50 -23.57 -21.14 -6.56
CA GLN A 50 -23.90 -20.58 -7.87
C GLN A 50 -22.84 -19.59 -8.38
N LYS A 51 -21.84 -19.25 -7.55
CA LYS A 51 -20.83 -18.20 -7.82
C LYS A 51 -21.46 -16.85 -8.16
N ILE A 52 -22.47 -16.44 -7.39
CA ILE A 52 -23.20 -15.18 -7.59
C ILE A 52 -22.97 -14.23 -6.42
N LEU A 53 -22.69 -12.97 -6.74
CA LEU A 53 -22.73 -11.83 -5.82
C LEU A 53 -24.04 -11.10 -6.01
N TRP A 54 -24.80 -10.91 -4.94
CA TRP A 54 -26.02 -10.13 -4.95
C TRP A 54 -25.83 -8.83 -4.17
N ILE A 55 -26.17 -7.72 -4.81
CA ILE A 55 -26.08 -6.36 -4.27
C ILE A 55 -27.52 -5.81 -4.14
N PRO A 56 -28.18 -5.98 -2.98
CA PRO A 56 -29.59 -5.58 -2.80
C PRO A 56 -29.81 -4.08 -2.97
N SER A 57 -28.80 -3.26 -2.67
CA SER A 57 -28.91 -1.82 -2.81
C SER A 57 -29.10 -1.39 -4.26
N LEU A 58 -28.51 -2.13 -5.21
CA LEU A 58 -28.56 -1.86 -6.65
C LEU A 58 -29.48 -2.81 -7.43
N LYS A 59 -30.08 -3.80 -6.76
CA LYS A 59 -30.79 -4.91 -7.40
C LYS A 59 -29.93 -5.62 -8.47
N LEU A 60 -28.62 -5.75 -8.21
CA LEU A 60 -27.64 -6.23 -9.17
C LEU A 60 -27.09 -7.62 -8.75
N LYS A 61 -27.18 -8.60 -9.66
CA LYS A 61 -26.50 -9.91 -9.55
C LYS A 61 -25.26 -9.88 -10.44
N LEU A 62 -24.15 -10.39 -9.93
CA LEU A 62 -22.90 -10.52 -10.67
C LEU A 62 -22.37 -11.93 -10.50
N GLU A 63 -22.08 -12.61 -11.60
CA GLU A 63 -21.33 -13.86 -11.56
C GLU A 63 -19.86 -13.57 -11.30
N TYR A 64 -19.19 -14.45 -10.56
CA TYR A 64 -17.77 -14.33 -10.30
C TYR A 64 -16.99 -15.59 -10.68
N HIS A 65 -15.77 -15.37 -11.15
CA HIS A 65 -14.91 -16.45 -11.66
C HIS A 65 -13.68 -16.72 -10.79
N PHE A 66 -13.49 -15.99 -9.70
CA PHE A 66 -12.41 -16.27 -8.75
C PHE A 66 -12.72 -17.49 -7.87
N ASP A 67 -11.66 -18.05 -7.27
CA ASP A 67 -11.74 -19.24 -6.45
C ASP A 67 -12.53 -19.04 -5.15
N ASN A 68 -13.18 -20.09 -4.63
CA ASN A 68 -14.05 -20.04 -3.45
C ASN A 68 -13.33 -20.03 -2.10
N SER A 69 -11.99 -20.16 -2.07
CA SER A 69 -11.17 -20.15 -0.84
C SER A 69 -11.07 -18.79 -0.16
N PHE A 70 -11.69 -17.72 -0.68
CA PHE A 70 -11.69 -16.44 0.00
C PHE A 70 -12.44 -16.48 1.34
N LYS A 71 -11.91 -15.72 2.29
CA LYS A 71 -12.51 -15.49 3.62
C LYS A 71 -13.72 -14.58 3.53
N ARG A 72 -13.63 -13.48 2.77
CA ARG A 72 -14.75 -12.54 2.54
C ARG A 72 -14.51 -11.61 1.36
N ILE A 73 -15.58 -11.00 0.87
CA ILE A 73 -15.52 -9.80 0.02
C ILE A 73 -15.59 -8.57 0.93
N ALA A 74 -14.57 -7.72 0.87
CA ALA A 74 -14.45 -6.55 1.72
C ALA A 74 -15.31 -5.38 1.24
N GLN A 75 -15.32 -5.15 -0.07
CA GLN A 75 -16.07 -4.08 -0.73
C GLN A 75 -16.21 -4.38 -2.23
N ILE A 76 -17.23 -3.80 -2.84
CA ILE A 76 -17.43 -3.76 -4.29
C ILE A 76 -17.51 -2.29 -4.71
N GLU A 77 -16.79 -1.92 -5.77
CA GLU A 77 -16.94 -0.61 -6.42
C GLU A 77 -17.50 -0.81 -7.81
N VAL A 78 -18.68 -0.24 -8.07
CA VAL A 78 -19.32 -0.28 -9.38
C VAL A 78 -19.01 1.02 -10.10
N ASP A 79 -18.48 0.87 -11.31
CA ASP A 79 -18.23 1.93 -12.29
C ASP A 79 -19.18 1.73 -13.49
N ASN A 80 -19.09 2.59 -14.50
CA ASN A 80 -19.97 2.49 -15.68
C ASN A 80 -19.75 1.21 -16.50
N GLU A 81 -18.49 0.77 -16.61
CA GLU A 81 -18.12 -0.39 -17.44
C GLU A 81 -17.69 -1.59 -16.59
N PHE A 82 -17.01 -1.35 -15.47
CA PHE A 82 -16.40 -2.41 -14.66
C PHE A 82 -16.89 -2.41 -13.23
N THR A 83 -16.95 -3.61 -12.66
CA THR A 83 -17.13 -3.81 -11.23
C THR A 83 -15.84 -4.32 -10.60
N TYR A 84 -15.32 -3.58 -9.63
CA TYR A 84 -14.10 -3.92 -8.89
C TYR A 84 -14.47 -4.61 -7.57
N ILE A 85 -13.94 -5.81 -7.35
CA ILE A 85 -14.25 -6.62 -6.18
C ILE A 85 -12.99 -6.75 -5.32
N ALA A 86 -13.05 -6.24 -4.08
CA ALA A 86 -11.97 -6.39 -3.13
C ALA A 86 -12.17 -7.66 -2.31
N ILE A 87 -11.30 -8.65 -2.53
CA ILE A 87 -11.39 -9.98 -1.92
C ILE A 87 -10.31 -10.14 -0.86
N VAL A 88 -10.65 -10.78 0.25
CA VAL A 88 -9.71 -11.14 1.31
C VAL A 88 -9.62 -12.66 1.36
N TYR A 89 -8.44 -13.19 1.06
CA TYR A 89 -8.11 -14.60 1.25
C TYR A 89 -7.61 -14.84 2.67
N PRO A 90 -7.81 -16.05 3.23
CA PRO A 90 -7.16 -16.44 4.47
C PRO A 90 -5.63 -16.41 4.29
N GLU A 91 -4.91 -16.05 5.36
CA GLU A 91 -3.46 -16.21 5.39
C GLU A 91 -3.13 -17.71 5.43
N LYS A 92 -2.09 -18.11 4.71
CA LYS A 92 -1.56 -19.47 4.80
C LYS A 92 -0.94 -19.69 6.18
N GLU A 93 -0.91 -20.94 6.62
CA GLU A 93 -0.20 -21.30 7.85
C GLU A 93 1.28 -20.93 7.75
N LYS A 94 1.88 -20.60 8.90
CA LYS A 94 3.30 -20.28 8.97
C LYS A 94 4.08 -21.58 8.92
N GLU A 95 4.84 -21.78 7.86
CA GLU A 95 5.81 -22.85 7.77
C GLU A 95 7.05 -22.48 8.60
N GLU A 96 7.56 -23.43 9.39
CA GLU A 96 8.84 -23.29 10.06
C GLU A 96 9.96 -23.38 9.02
N PRO A 97 10.85 -22.39 8.91
CA PRO A 97 11.84 -22.37 7.86
C PRO A 97 13.07 -23.23 8.20
N ASP A 98 13.65 -23.90 7.20
CA ASP A 98 14.86 -24.74 7.34
C ASP A 98 16.13 -23.94 7.72
N SER A 99 16.09 -22.63 7.50
CA SER A 99 17.21 -21.73 7.72
C SER A 99 16.74 -20.29 7.90
N TYR A 100 17.64 -19.40 8.31
CA TYR A 100 17.33 -17.96 8.40
C TYR A 100 18.35 -17.14 7.64
N ILE A 101 17.87 -16.13 6.92
CA ILE A 101 18.69 -15.04 6.41
C ILE A 101 18.68 -13.87 7.39
N GLY A 102 19.86 -13.32 7.68
CA GLY A 102 20.00 -12.11 8.48
C GLY A 102 19.86 -10.88 7.60
N VAL A 103 19.09 -9.89 8.04
CA VAL A 103 18.89 -8.62 7.33
C VAL A 103 19.26 -7.44 8.22
N ASP A 104 20.34 -6.76 7.85
CA ASP A 104 20.86 -5.55 8.50
C ASP A 104 20.38 -4.29 7.76
N ARG A 105 19.84 -3.30 8.49
CA ARG A 105 19.24 -2.08 7.92
C ARG A 105 20.14 -0.88 8.18
N ASN A 106 20.75 -0.39 7.12
CA ASN A 106 21.73 0.67 7.20
C ASN A 106 21.15 2.04 6.83
N THR A 107 21.67 3.08 7.49
CA THR A 107 21.33 4.48 7.19
C THR A 107 22.34 5.15 6.25
N ARG A 108 23.55 4.58 6.08
CA ARG A 108 24.61 5.07 5.20
C ARG A 108 25.01 3.99 4.20
N GLY A 109 25.29 4.39 2.96
CA GLY A 109 25.68 3.46 1.89
C GLY A 109 24.50 2.62 1.39
N HIS A 110 24.51 1.33 1.74
CA HIS A 110 23.42 0.40 1.41
C HIS A 110 22.23 0.61 2.35
N ILE A 111 21.01 0.35 1.88
CA ILE A 111 19.78 0.41 2.68
C ILE A 111 19.63 -0.87 3.50
N ALA A 112 19.89 -2.01 2.86
CA ALA A 112 19.75 -3.31 3.46
C ALA A 112 20.88 -4.22 2.98
N VAL A 113 21.42 -5.00 3.91
CA VAL A 113 22.37 -6.08 3.62
C VAL A 113 21.74 -7.37 4.09
N VAL A 114 21.69 -8.37 3.21
CA VAL A 114 21.17 -9.70 3.51
C VAL A 114 22.33 -10.66 3.53
N ALA A 115 22.45 -11.48 4.56
CA ALA A 115 23.46 -12.52 4.66
C ALA A 115 22.81 -13.88 4.92
N HIS A 116 23.26 -14.89 4.18
CA HIS A 116 22.86 -16.27 4.39
C HIS A 116 23.98 -17.02 5.13
N PRO A 117 23.78 -17.43 6.40
CA PRO A 117 24.84 -17.98 7.24
C PRO A 117 25.38 -19.31 6.70
N LYS A 118 24.50 -20.23 6.27
CA LYS A 118 24.93 -21.55 5.74
C LYS A 118 25.75 -21.48 4.45
N THR A 119 25.47 -20.52 3.56
CA THR A 119 26.12 -20.42 2.23
C THR A 119 27.19 -19.34 2.15
N GLY A 120 27.29 -18.47 3.16
CA GLY A 120 28.16 -17.29 3.15
C GLY A 120 27.77 -16.19 2.16
N LYS A 121 26.68 -16.35 1.39
CA LYS A 121 26.27 -15.37 0.37
C LYS A 121 25.74 -14.08 1.00
N VAL A 122 26.15 -12.94 0.44
CA VAL A 122 25.77 -11.60 0.89
C VAL A 122 25.19 -10.78 -0.26
N TRP A 123 24.01 -10.20 -0.05
CA TRP A 123 23.38 -9.28 -1.00
C TRP A 123 23.29 -7.88 -0.41
N LYS A 124 23.75 -6.87 -1.17
CA LYS A 124 23.80 -5.47 -0.74
C LYS A 124 22.85 -4.64 -1.60
N PHE A 125 21.88 -3.97 -0.99
CA PHE A 125 20.83 -3.23 -1.70
C PHE A 125 20.87 -1.72 -1.43
N GLY A 126 20.44 -0.92 -2.41
CA GLY A 126 20.15 0.52 -2.19
C GLY A 126 21.35 1.45 -2.14
N LYS A 127 22.50 1.10 -2.75
CA LYS A 127 23.70 1.96 -2.85
C LYS A 127 23.40 3.35 -3.43
N ASN A 128 22.43 3.43 -4.34
CA ASN A 128 22.01 4.66 -5.02
C ASN A 128 21.18 5.63 -4.15
N ARG A 129 20.85 5.26 -2.90
CA ARG A 129 20.12 6.15 -1.98
C ARG A 129 20.84 7.46 -1.75
N MET A 130 22.15 7.42 -1.54
CA MET A 130 22.95 8.62 -1.28
C MET A 130 22.96 9.57 -2.47
N HIS A 131 23.13 9.03 -3.68
CA HIS A 131 23.07 9.83 -4.91
C HIS A 131 21.70 10.48 -5.09
N THR A 132 20.62 9.72 -4.84
CA THR A 132 19.25 10.24 -4.89
C THR A 132 19.07 11.37 -3.88
N HIS A 133 19.49 11.17 -2.64
CA HIS A 133 19.36 12.17 -1.58
C HIS A 133 20.11 13.47 -1.93
N LYS A 134 21.39 13.37 -2.33
CA LYS A 134 22.20 14.54 -2.75
C LYS A 134 21.56 15.30 -3.90
N LYS A 135 21.03 14.59 -4.91
CA LYS A 135 20.31 15.22 -6.04
C LYS A 135 19.12 16.05 -5.56
N TYR A 136 18.28 15.50 -4.67
CA TYR A 136 17.12 16.24 -4.14
C TYR A 136 17.51 17.36 -3.18
N GLU A 137 18.57 17.17 -2.39
CA GLU A 137 19.11 18.19 -1.51
C GLU A 137 19.61 19.41 -2.28
N ASN A 138 20.39 19.21 -3.34
CA ASN A 138 20.86 20.29 -4.21
C ASN A 138 19.71 21.06 -4.85
N MET A 139 18.68 20.36 -5.34
CA MET A 139 17.49 21.01 -5.88
C MET A 139 16.74 21.82 -4.81
N LYS A 140 16.61 21.30 -3.57
CA LYS A 140 15.97 22.03 -2.46
C LYS A 140 16.72 23.33 -2.16
N ARG A 141 18.04 23.28 -2.02
CA ARG A 141 18.90 24.46 -1.77
C ARG A 141 18.70 25.53 -2.85
N GLN A 142 18.62 25.13 -4.13
CA GLN A 142 18.37 26.05 -5.23
C GLN A 142 16.98 26.72 -5.16
N PHE A 143 15.92 25.98 -4.82
CA PHE A 143 14.59 26.55 -4.71
C PHE A 143 14.39 27.39 -3.45
N GLU A 144 15.09 27.05 -2.36
CA GLU A 144 15.12 27.81 -1.12
C GLU A 144 15.76 29.19 -1.34
N LYS A 145 16.93 29.25 -1.98
CA LYS A 145 17.57 30.51 -2.40
C LYS A 145 16.67 31.39 -3.28
N LYS A 146 15.81 30.78 -4.10
CA LYS A 146 14.86 31.48 -4.99
C LYS A 146 13.50 31.77 -4.34
N GLY A 147 13.30 31.47 -3.05
CA GLY A 147 12.02 31.67 -2.34
C GLY A 147 10.84 30.84 -2.86
N LYS A 148 11.08 29.77 -3.64
CA LYS A 148 10.01 29.00 -4.32
C LYS A 148 9.45 27.88 -3.42
N PHE A 149 8.78 28.26 -2.33
CA PHE A 149 8.27 27.32 -1.30
C PHE A 149 7.30 26.24 -1.84
N LYS A 150 6.43 26.57 -2.81
CA LYS A 150 5.54 25.57 -3.45
C LYS A 150 6.34 24.46 -4.13
N LYS A 151 7.40 24.82 -4.87
CA LYS A 151 8.30 23.85 -5.53
C LYS A 151 9.10 23.04 -4.52
N LEU A 152 9.55 23.67 -3.43
CA LEU A 152 10.24 22.99 -2.33
C LEU A 152 9.36 21.89 -1.71
N LYS A 153 8.08 22.18 -1.43
CA LYS A 153 7.13 21.20 -0.89
C LYS A 153 6.91 20.03 -1.87
N ALA A 154 6.75 20.33 -3.15
CA ALA A 154 6.61 19.30 -4.19
C ALA A 154 7.84 18.39 -4.28
N LEU A 155 9.06 18.94 -4.19
CA LEU A 155 10.29 18.16 -4.18
C LEU A 155 10.42 17.23 -2.97
N LYS A 156 10.08 17.71 -1.76
CA LYS A 156 10.08 16.87 -0.55
C LYS A 156 9.15 15.66 -0.72
N VAL A 157 7.96 15.87 -1.30
CA VAL A 157 7.01 14.80 -1.59
C VAL A 157 7.58 13.83 -2.64
N ARG A 158 8.21 14.36 -3.70
CA ARG A 158 8.80 13.55 -4.79
C ARG A 158 9.94 12.66 -4.29
N GLU A 159 10.85 13.21 -3.49
CA GLU A 159 11.94 12.43 -2.86
C GLU A 159 11.37 11.31 -1.97
N LYS A 160 10.40 11.65 -1.11
CA LYS A 160 9.74 10.67 -0.22
C LYS A 160 9.13 9.51 -1.02
N ARG A 161 8.43 9.80 -2.13
CA ARG A 161 7.86 8.77 -3.02
C ARG A 161 8.95 7.89 -3.64
N LYS A 162 10.06 8.48 -4.10
CA LYS A 162 11.18 7.73 -4.69
C LYS A 162 11.85 6.79 -3.67
N ILE A 163 12.06 7.26 -2.44
CA ILE A 163 12.62 6.44 -1.36
C ILE A 163 11.64 5.30 -0.99
N LYS A 164 10.33 5.58 -0.93
CA LYS A 164 9.31 4.56 -0.67
C LYS A 164 9.31 3.47 -1.73
N ASP A 165 9.37 3.84 -3.01
CA ASP A 165 9.45 2.90 -4.14
C ASP A 165 10.71 2.02 -4.05
N MET A 166 11.85 2.62 -3.77
CA MET A 166 13.11 1.90 -3.59
C MET A 166 13.02 0.90 -2.42
N ASN A 167 12.49 1.30 -1.26
CA ASN A 167 12.30 0.39 -0.13
C ASN A 167 11.36 -0.76 -0.48
N HIS A 168 10.25 -0.50 -1.16
CA HIS A 168 9.32 -1.53 -1.60
C HIS A 168 10.00 -2.58 -2.49
N LYS A 169 10.78 -2.14 -3.49
CA LYS A 169 11.54 -3.03 -4.38
C LYS A 169 12.60 -3.84 -3.63
N ILE A 170 13.27 -3.24 -2.65
CA ILE A 170 14.26 -3.95 -1.82
C ILE A 170 13.57 -4.99 -0.97
N SER A 171 12.49 -4.64 -0.25
CA SER A 171 11.71 -5.60 0.54
C SER A 171 11.24 -6.79 -0.31
N HIS A 172 10.72 -6.52 -1.51
CA HIS A 172 10.32 -7.59 -2.44
C HIS A 172 11.49 -8.52 -2.82
N LYS A 173 12.68 -7.97 -3.08
CA LYS A 173 13.89 -8.77 -3.36
C LYS A 173 14.31 -9.62 -2.16
N ILE A 174 14.26 -9.07 -0.95
CA ILE A 174 14.60 -9.80 0.28
C ILE A 174 13.66 -10.99 0.47
N VAL A 175 12.35 -10.77 0.32
CA VAL A 175 11.35 -11.85 0.38
C VAL A 175 11.60 -12.90 -0.72
N GLY A 176 11.91 -12.47 -1.95
CA GLY A 176 12.26 -13.39 -3.02
C GLY A 176 13.50 -14.24 -2.72
N ILE A 177 14.50 -13.68 -2.04
CA ILE A 177 15.68 -14.44 -1.59
C ILE A 177 15.29 -15.44 -0.50
N ALA A 178 14.48 -15.04 0.48
CA ALA A 178 13.99 -15.94 1.52
C ALA A 178 13.25 -17.15 0.93
N ILE A 179 12.30 -16.91 0.02
CA ILE A 179 11.54 -17.97 -0.66
C ILE A 179 12.48 -18.90 -1.44
N LYS A 180 13.42 -18.34 -2.22
CA LYS A 180 14.34 -19.16 -3.03
C LYS A 180 15.23 -20.09 -2.20
N ASN A 181 15.52 -19.75 -0.94
CA ASN A 181 16.39 -20.53 -0.08
C ASN A 181 15.62 -21.29 1.02
N ASN A 182 14.27 -21.31 0.95
CA ASN A 182 13.40 -21.82 2.02
C ASN A 182 13.80 -21.29 3.41
N SER A 183 14.11 -19.99 3.49
CA SER A 183 14.63 -19.36 4.70
C SER A 183 13.63 -18.40 5.32
N GLY A 184 13.61 -18.34 6.65
CA GLY A 184 12.99 -17.26 7.40
C GLY A 184 13.83 -16.00 7.34
N ILE A 185 13.22 -14.86 7.69
CA ILE A 185 13.89 -13.57 7.72
C ILE A 185 14.10 -13.14 9.17
N LYS A 186 15.35 -12.93 9.57
CA LYS A 186 15.70 -12.37 10.88
C LYS A 186 16.14 -10.92 10.72
N LEU A 187 15.41 -10.01 11.36
CA LEU A 187 15.71 -8.58 11.38
C LEU A 187 16.31 -8.18 12.73
N GLU A 188 17.23 -7.22 12.70
CA GLU A 188 17.68 -6.55 13.92
C GLU A 188 16.55 -5.78 14.62
N ASN A 189 16.54 -5.82 15.96
CA ASN A 189 15.65 -4.99 16.74
C ASN A 189 16.27 -3.59 16.96
N LEU A 190 15.68 -2.57 16.34
CA LEU A 190 16.10 -1.17 16.48
C LEU A 190 15.24 -0.39 17.50
N SER A 191 14.37 -1.05 18.26
CA SER A 191 13.54 -0.39 19.28
C SER A 191 14.41 0.15 20.43
N GLY A 192 14.76 1.44 20.39
CA GLY A 192 15.59 2.09 21.42
C GLY A 192 16.46 3.21 20.87
N ASN A 193 16.83 3.15 19.59
CA ASN A 193 17.72 4.14 18.95
C ASN A 193 16.93 5.32 18.37
N LYS A 194 16.48 6.25 19.23
CA LYS A 194 15.77 7.48 18.81
C LYS A 194 16.69 8.61 18.30
N LYS A 195 18.01 8.46 18.39
CA LYS A 195 18.95 9.48 17.91
C LYS A 195 19.00 9.46 16.38
N LYS A 196 18.59 10.56 15.74
CA LYS A 196 18.81 10.75 14.30
C LYS A 196 20.32 10.73 14.05
N PRO A 197 20.85 9.83 13.21
CA PRO A 197 22.27 9.88 12.87
C PRO A 197 22.55 11.26 12.24
N ARG A 198 23.55 11.98 12.75
CA ARG A 198 24.06 13.19 12.09
C ARG A 198 24.54 12.77 10.70
N ILE A 199 23.95 13.36 9.67
CA ILE A 199 24.46 13.23 8.30
C ILE A 199 25.47 14.37 8.18
N THR A 200 26.74 14.06 8.43
CA THR A 200 27.88 14.93 8.05
C THR A 200 28.26 14.66 6.60
#